data_AF-A0A2T4VAF7-F1
#
_entry.id   AF-A0A2T4VAF7-F1
#
_cell.length_a   1.000
_cell.length_b   1.000
_cell.length_c   1.000
_cell.angle_alpha   90.00
_cell.angle_beta   90.00
_cell.angle_gamma   90.00
#
_symmetry.space_group_name_H-M   'P 1'
#
loop_
_entity.id
_entity.type
_entity.pdbx_description
1 polymer ?
#
loop_
_entity_poly.entity_id
_entity_poly.type
_entity_poly.pdbx_seq_one_letter_code
_entity_poly.pdbx_strand_id
1 'polypeptide(L)'
;MSSKHRRTRASHRRTGFDSFSSEEASVPARHLRLQSTLFEEVSLLFRGELSDPLLEGVTVTSLELSPDGRNARIGFTLPPERQESGPAPVEEALERAMGYIRSQLALGLNLKRVPHLRFVCVGVAPRLAPGGEGDEP
;
A
#
# COMPACT_ATOMS: atom_id res chain seq x y z
N MET A 1 -43.74 27.68 -29.75
CA MET A 1 -42.28 27.84 -29.86
C MET A 1 -41.75 28.28 -28.51
N SER A 2 -41.07 27.43 -27.76
CA SER A 2 -40.20 27.86 -26.65
C SER A 2 -39.26 26.73 -26.26
N SER A 3 -37.99 26.97 -26.51
CA SER A 3 -36.87 26.09 -26.21
C SER A 3 -36.66 25.93 -24.72
N LYS A 4 -36.39 24.69 -24.28
CA LYS A 4 -35.34 24.42 -23.28
C LYS A 4 -35.01 22.93 -23.23
N HIS A 5 -33.96 22.60 -23.96
CA HIS A 5 -33.24 21.33 -23.83
C HIS A 5 -32.62 21.25 -22.43
N ARG A 6 -33.18 20.41 -21.56
CA ARG A 6 -32.51 20.02 -20.31
C ARG A 6 -31.60 18.83 -20.62
N ARG A 7 -30.34 19.12 -20.95
CA ARG A 7 -29.26 18.13 -20.84
C ARG A 7 -29.03 17.88 -19.35
N THR A 8 -29.31 16.68 -18.87
CA THR A 8 -28.75 16.19 -17.60
C THR A 8 -27.98 14.90 -17.86
N ARG A 9 -26.67 15.04 -17.73
CA ARG A 9 -25.64 14.00 -17.67
C ARG A 9 -25.79 13.22 -16.37
N ALA A 10 -25.63 11.90 -16.42
CA ALA A 10 -25.18 10.98 -15.36
C ALA A 10 -25.58 9.56 -15.82
N SER A 11 -24.78 8.49 -15.82
CA SER A 11 -23.60 8.16 -15.02
C SER A 11 -22.75 7.18 -15.82
N HIS A 12 -21.52 7.54 -16.15
CA HIS A 12 -20.51 6.50 -16.35
C HIS A 12 -20.09 6.05 -14.94
N ARG A 13 -20.58 4.88 -14.51
CA ARG A 13 -19.90 4.13 -13.44
C ARG A 13 -18.49 3.84 -13.95
N ARG A 14 -17.54 4.70 -13.61
CA ARG A 14 -16.12 4.32 -13.67
C ARG A 14 -15.84 3.54 -12.40
N THR A 15 -15.99 2.23 -12.45
CA THR A 15 -15.09 1.37 -11.68
C THR A 15 -13.73 1.50 -12.38
N GLY A 16 -13.00 2.55 -11.99
CA GLY A 16 -11.66 2.81 -12.47
C GLY A 16 -10.72 1.73 -11.93
N PHE A 17 -10.66 0.61 -12.62
CA PHE A 17 -9.39 -0.06 -12.83
C PHE A 17 -8.57 0.91 -13.67
N ASP A 18 -7.92 1.87 -13.00
CA ASP A 18 -7.11 2.88 -13.67
C ASP A 18 -5.88 2.17 -14.21
N SER A 19 -5.98 1.77 -15.47
CA SER A 19 -4.87 1.49 -16.34
C SER A 19 -3.88 2.64 -16.23
N PHE A 20 -2.75 2.42 -15.56
CA PHE A 20 -1.56 3.24 -15.80
C PHE A 20 -1.02 2.85 -17.17
N SER A 21 -1.69 3.34 -18.21
CA SER A 21 -1.17 3.31 -19.56
C SER A 21 -0.23 4.49 -19.74
N SER A 22 1.02 4.13 -20.05
CA SER A 22 1.92 4.86 -20.93
C SER A 22 2.57 6.12 -20.37
N GLU A 23 3.77 5.93 -19.82
CA GLU A 23 4.98 6.45 -20.46
C GLU A 23 6.15 5.55 -20.04
N GLU A 24 6.70 4.76 -20.96
CA GLU A 24 7.99 4.04 -20.81
C GLU A 24 9.14 5.07 -20.78
N ALA A 25 9.13 5.95 -19.78
CA ALA A 25 10.30 6.71 -19.40
C ALA A 25 11.08 5.82 -18.43
N SER A 26 12.36 5.57 -18.73
CA SER A 26 13.29 4.89 -17.82
C SER A 26 13.09 5.44 -16.41
N VAL A 27 12.53 4.61 -15.53
CA VAL A 27 12.27 5.01 -14.15
C VAL A 27 13.61 5.47 -13.59
N PRO A 28 13.76 6.76 -13.23
CA PRO A 28 15.07 7.30 -12.92
C PRO A 28 15.64 6.51 -11.75
N ALA A 29 16.93 6.15 -11.79
CA ALA A 29 17.55 5.29 -10.77
C ALA A 29 17.33 5.80 -9.33
N ARG A 30 17.19 7.12 -9.15
CA ARG A 30 16.81 7.75 -7.87
C ARG A 30 15.44 7.31 -7.38
N HIS A 31 14.46 7.20 -8.27
CA HIS A 31 13.11 6.76 -7.92
C HIS A 31 13.10 5.30 -7.46
N LEU A 32 13.77 4.40 -8.18
CA LEU A 32 13.89 2.99 -7.78
C LEU A 32 14.56 2.86 -6.42
N ARG A 33 15.64 3.61 -6.18
CA ARG A 33 16.30 3.64 -4.85
C ARG A 33 15.35 4.09 -3.75
N LEU A 34 14.62 5.19 -3.97
CA LEU A 34 13.63 5.68 -2.99
C LEU A 34 12.51 4.66 -2.75
N GLN A 35 12.03 3.98 -3.79
CA GLN A 35 11.02 2.94 -3.67
C GLN A 35 11.53 1.76 -2.84
N SER A 36 12.75 1.27 -3.11
CA SER A 36 13.38 0.20 -2.34
C SER A 36 13.56 0.58 -0.87
N THR A 37 14.08 1.79 -0.59
CA THR A 37 14.25 2.25 0.80
C THR A 37 12.90 2.40 1.51
N LEU A 38 11.87 2.92 0.83
CA LEU A 38 10.51 2.97 1.38
C LEU A 38 9.96 1.59 1.65
N PHE A 39 10.16 0.64 0.74
CA PHE A 39 9.70 -0.73 0.89
C PHE A 39 10.37 -1.41 2.09
N GLU A 40 11.68 -1.25 2.26
CA GLU A 40 12.42 -1.81 3.40
C GLU A 40 11.90 -1.22 4.72
N GLU A 41 11.77 0.10 4.80
CA GLU A 41 11.30 0.79 6.01
C GLU A 41 9.88 0.37 6.38
N VAL A 42 8.95 0.39 5.41
CA VAL A 42 7.58 -0.09 5.63
C VAL A 42 7.59 -1.56 6.06
N SER A 43 8.41 -2.39 5.41
CA SER A 43 8.48 -3.83 5.74
C SER A 43 9.02 -4.08 7.15
N LEU A 44 9.92 -3.24 7.64
CA LEU A 44 10.42 -3.29 9.03
C LEU A 44 9.32 -2.90 10.02
N LEU A 45 8.58 -1.82 9.74
CA LEU A 45 7.46 -1.40 10.57
C LEU A 45 6.41 -2.50 10.72
N PHE A 46 6.06 -3.16 9.61
CA PHE A 46 5.08 -4.25 9.63
C PHE A 46 5.57 -5.51 10.37
N ARG A 47 6.88 -5.78 10.36
CA ARG A 47 7.44 -6.97 11.03
C ARG A 47 7.53 -6.84 12.56
N GLY A 48 7.74 -5.65 13.10
CA GLY A 48 8.10 -5.51 14.52
C GLY A 48 7.44 -4.37 15.27
N GLU A 49 6.92 -3.34 14.60
CA GLU A 49 6.49 -2.12 15.28
C GLU A 49 4.98 -1.90 15.32
N LEU A 50 4.21 -2.64 14.52
CA LEU A 50 2.76 -2.55 14.56
C LEU A 50 2.23 -3.35 15.75
N SER A 51 1.95 -2.67 16.86
CA SER A 51 1.34 -3.27 18.07
C SER A 51 -0.14 -3.64 17.92
N ASP A 52 -0.71 -3.60 16.72
CA ASP A 52 -2.13 -3.90 16.49
C ASP A 52 -2.32 -5.40 16.24
N PRO A 53 -3.12 -6.12 17.06
CA PRO A 53 -3.35 -7.55 16.88
C PRO A 53 -4.03 -7.88 15.55
N LEU A 54 -4.75 -6.92 14.93
CA LEU A 54 -5.36 -7.09 13.60
C LEU A 54 -4.33 -7.11 12.47
N LEU A 55 -3.16 -6.49 12.70
CA LEU A 55 -2.06 -6.41 11.74
C LEU A 55 -1.01 -7.50 11.96
N GLU A 56 -1.17 -8.30 13.02
CA GLU A 56 -0.29 -9.43 13.30
C GLU A 56 -0.30 -10.45 12.15
N GLY A 57 0.88 -10.79 11.65
CA GLY A 57 1.06 -11.69 10.51
C GLY A 57 0.80 -11.06 9.13
N VAL A 58 0.41 -9.79 9.05
CA VAL A 58 0.28 -9.08 7.77
C VAL A 58 1.67 -8.74 7.24
N THR A 59 1.93 -9.11 5.99
CA THR A 59 3.24 -8.88 5.35
C THR A 59 3.07 -8.02 4.12
N VAL A 60 3.99 -7.09 3.91
CA VAL A 60 4.07 -6.27 2.69
C VAL A 60 4.86 -7.04 1.64
N THR A 61 4.27 -7.19 0.44
CA THR A 61 4.87 -7.95 -0.67
C THR A 61 5.36 -7.07 -1.80
N SER A 62 4.75 -5.89 -1.97
CA SER A 62 5.19 -4.94 -2.99
C SER A 62 4.91 -3.50 -2.56
N LEU A 63 5.72 -2.57 -3.06
CA LEU A 63 5.46 -1.14 -2.97
C LEU A 63 5.75 -0.51 -4.33
N GLU A 64 4.77 0.20 -4.88
CA GLU A 64 4.91 1.00 -6.09
C GLU A 64 4.81 2.47 -5.74
N LEU A 65 5.86 3.23 -6.03
CA LEU A 65 5.86 4.67 -5.86
C LEU A 65 5.41 5.33 -7.17
N SER A 66 4.51 6.30 -7.08
CA SER A 66 4.14 7.13 -8.23
C SER A 66 5.35 7.95 -8.70
N PRO A 67 5.53 8.20 -10.01
CA PRO A 67 6.66 8.97 -10.54
C PRO A 67 6.79 10.38 -9.92
N ASP A 68 5.67 10.98 -9.53
CA ASP A 68 5.62 12.26 -8.80
C ASP A 68 6.09 12.18 -7.33
N GLY A 69 6.30 10.97 -6.80
CA GLY A 69 6.69 10.71 -5.41
C GLY A 69 5.61 11.05 -4.38
N ARG A 70 4.38 11.34 -4.81
CA ARG A 70 3.28 11.81 -3.93
C ARG A 70 2.36 10.70 -3.45
N ASN A 71 2.26 9.60 -4.19
CA ASN A 71 1.38 8.48 -3.88
C ASN A 71 2.22 7.20 -3.88
N ALA A 72 2.02 6.33 -2.90
CA ALA A 72 2.63 5.02 -2.84
C ALA A 72 1.55 3.95 -2.67
N ARG A 73 1.57 2.93 -3.51
CA ARG A 73 0.70 1.75 -3.40
C ARG A 73 1.48 0.66 -2.70
N ILE A 74 0.90 0.09 -1.66
CA ILE A 74 1.52 -0.94 -0.85
C ILE A 74 0.65 -2.18 -0.98
N GLY A 75 1.18 -3.18 -1.66
CA GLY A 75 0.60 -4.51 -1.74
C GLY A 75 0.92 -5.27 -0.47
N PHE A 76 -0.11 -5.72 0.24
CA PHE A 76 0.06 -6.57 1.41
C PHE A 76 -0.71 -7.87 1.24
N THR A 77 -0.30 -8.86 2.00
CA THR A 77 -0.96 -10.16 2.07
C THR A 77 -1.52 -10.42 3.45
N LEU A 78 -2.69 -11.07 3.48
CA LEU A 78 -3.33 -11.48 4.72
C LEU A 78 -2.74 -12.80 5.20
N PRO A 79 -2.61 -13.00 6.52
CA PRO A 79 -2.31 -14.31 7.07
C PRO A 79 -3.50 -15.28 6.81
N PRO A 80 -3.24 -16.59 6.64
CA PRO A 80 -4.29 -17.56 6.32
C PRO A 80 -5.39 -17.63 7.39
N GLU A 81 -5.07 -17.31 8.65
CA GLU A 81 -6.01 -17.22 9.77
C GLU A 81 -7.06 -16.12 9.56
N ARG A 82 -6.72 -15.04 8.83
CA ARG A 82 -7.63 -13.93 8.55
C ARG A 82 -8.26 -14.00 7.16
N GLN A 83 -7.95 -15.01 6.36
CA GLN A 83 -8.57 -15.22 5.06
C GLN A 83 -10.11 -15.28 5.15
N GLU A 84 -10.64 -15.90 6.21
CA GLU A 84 -12.08 -16.08 6.41
C GLU A 84 -12.80 -14.76 6.76
N SER A 85 -12.14 -13.87 7.52
CA SER A 85 -12.67 -12.54 7.86
C SER A 85 -12.52 -11.53 6.71
N GLY A 86 -11.66 -11.84 5.73
CA GLY A 86 -11.36 -10.96 4.59
C GLY A 86 -10.48 -9.76 4.93
N PRO A 87 -10.23 -8.87 3.95
CA PRO A 87 -9.32 -7.74 4.12
C PRO A 87 -9.91 -6.57 4.92
N ALA A 88 -11.23 -6.45 4.99
CA ALA A 88 -11.92 -5.30 5.62
C ALA A 88 -11.43 -4.96 7.06
N PRO A 89 -11.33 -5.91 8.01
CA PRO A 89 -10.85 -5.58 9.36
C PRO A 89 -9.37 -5.16 9.39
N VAL A 90 -8.55 -5.71 8.49
CA VAL A 90 -7.13 -5.36 8.38
C VAL A 90 -6.96 -3.98 7.75
N GLU A 91 -7.76 -3.66 6.73
CA GLU A 91 -7.78 -2.32 6.12
C GLU A 91 -8.17 -1.26 7.15
N GLU A 92 -9.19 -1.52 7.98
CA GLU A 92 -9.61 -0.60 9.04
C GLU A 92 -8.51 -0.39 10.10
N ALA A 93 -7.82 -1.47 10.49
CA ALA A 93 -6.66 -1.39 11.39
C ALA A 93 -5.49 -0.63 10.76
N LEU A 94 -5.21 -0.84 9.46
CA LEU A 94 -4.20 -0.11 8.72
C LEU A 94 -4.53 1.38 8.60
N GLU A 95 -5.81 1.74 8.41
CA GLU A 95 -6.25 3.12 8.41
C GLU A 95 -6.00 3.80 9.76
N ARG A 96 -6.24 3.11 10.88
CA ARG A 96 -5.90 3.59 12.22
C ARG A 96 -4.39 3.73 12.42
N ALA A 97 -3.62 2.72 12.01
CA ALA A 97 -2.17 2.71 12.08
C ALA A 97 -1.48 3.65 11.08
N MET A 98 -2.21 4.16 10.07
CA MET A 98 -1.67 5.00 9.01
C MET A 98 -0.97 6.25 9.56
N GLY A 99 -1.50 6.85 10.63
CA GLY A 99 -0.85 7.99 11.29
C GLY A 99 0.51 7.63 11.89
N TYR A 100 0.61 6.47 12.52
CA TYR A 100 1.86 5.95 13.09
C TYR A 100 2.87 5.63 11.98
N ILE A 101 2.46 4.86 10.96
CA ILE A 101 3.31 4.48 9.83
C ILE A 101 3.85 5.71 9.12
N ARG A 102 3.00 6.72 8.85
CA ARG A 102 3.44 7.97 8.23
C ARG A 102 4.46 8.72 9.08
N SER A 103 4.28 8.73 10.40
CA SER A 103 5.20 9.40 11.30
C SER A 103 6.56 8.70 11.35
N GLN A 104 6.56 7.36 11.43
CA GLN A 104 7.80 6.59 11.39
C GLN A 104 8.54 6.73 10.07
N LEU A 105 7.84 6.66 8.93
CA LEU A 105 8.47 6.90 7.63
C LEU A 105 9.03 8.32 7.47
N ALA A 106 8.38 9.33 8.07
CA ALA A 106 8.90 10.69 8.08
C ALA A 106 10.22 10.77 8.85
N LEU A 107 10.32 10.07 9.98
CA LEU A 107 11.50 10.04 10.85
C LEU A 107 12.64 9.20 10.25
N GLY A 108 12.36 7.97 9.83
CA GLY A 108 13.37 7.05 9.29
C GLY A 108 13.98 7.51 7.97
N LEU A 109 13.18 8.10 7.08
CA LEU A 109 13.63 8.53 5.75
C LEU A 109 13.88 10.05 5.64
N ASN A 110 13.68 10.79 6.74
CA ASN A 110 13.83 12.23 6.83
C ASN A 110 13.11 12.98 5.67
N LEU A 111 11.91 12.51 5.33
CA LEU A 111 11.15 13.00 4.18
C LEU A 111 10.44 14.32 4.50
N LYS A 112 10.63 15.33 3.63
CA LYS A 112 9.89 16.60 3.72
C LYS A 112 8.37 16.42 3.60
N ARG A 113 7.93 15.42 2.83
CA ARG A 113 6.53 15.06 2.63
C ARG A 113 6.44 13.57 2.43
N VAL A 114 5.72 12.90 3.33
CA VAL A 114 5.42 11.47 3.20
C VAL A 114 4.37 11.29 2.10
N PRO A 115 4.56 10.34 1.17
CA PRO A 115 3.56 10.05 0.15
C PRO A 115 2.24 9.56 0.78
N HIS A 116 1.14 9.72 0.07
CA HIS A 116 -0.13 9.11 0.41
C HIS A 116 -0.01 7.60 0.22
N LEU A 117 -0.03 6.87 1.33
CA LEU A 117 0.05 5.41 1.34
C LEU A 117 -1.33 4.83 1.08
N ARG A 118 -1.42 3.96 0.07
CA ARG A 118 -2.63 3.23 -0.25
C ARG A 118 -2.35 1.74 -0.13
N PHE A 119 -2.98 1.11 0.85
CA PHE A 119 -2.87 -0.32 1.07
C PHE A 119 -3.84 -1.06 0.14
N VAL A 120 -3.37 -2.14 -0.47
CA VAL A 120 -4.16 -3.00 -1.34
C VAL A 120 -3.87 -4.45 -0.96
N CYS A 121 -4.91 -5.21 -0.62
CA CYS A 121 -4.79 -6.63 -0.39
C CYS A 121 -4.55 -7.34 -1.74
N VAL A 122 -3.37 -7.93 -1.91
CA VAL A 122 -2.97 -8.66 -3.12
C VAL A 122 -3.47 -10.11 -3.06
N GLY A 123 -3.56 -10.67 -1.86
CA GLY A 123 -4.00 -12.04 -1.64
C GLY A 123 -3.68 -12.51 -0.24
N VAL A 124 -3.66 -13.83 -0.09
CA VAL A 124 -3.32 -14.50 1.18
C VAL A 124 -1.89 -14.97 1.07
N ALA A 125 -1.10 -14.71 2.10
CA ALA A 125 0.26 -15.22 2.17
C ALA A 125 0.18 -16.76 2.12
N PRO A 126 1.06 -17.43 1.35
CA PRO A 126 1.18 -18.88 1.49
C PRO A 126 1.45 -19.18 2.97
N ARG A 127 0.96 -20.33 3.46
CA ARG A 127 1.32 -20.84 4.78
C ARG A 127 2.83 -21.12 4.78
N LEU A 128 3.63 -20.07 4.93
CA LEU A 128 5.05 -20.17 5.14
C LEU A 128 5.18 -20.88 6.48
N ALA A 129 5.75 -22.07 6.47
CA ALA A 129 6.04 -22.76 7.71
C ALA A 129 6.87 -21.82 8.61
N PRO A 130 6.59 -21.74 9.92
CA PRO A 130 7.42 -20.99 10.86
C PRO A 130 8.78 -21.72 10.93
N GLY A 131 9.72 -21.34 10.07
CA GLY A 131 10.97 -22.09 9.90
C GLY A 131 11.95 -21.47 8.91
N GLY A 132 12.04 -20.15 8.85
CA GLY A 132 13.20 -19.49 8.28
C GLY A 132 14.07 -18.96 9.42
N GLU A 133 15.04 -19.77 9.85
CA GLU A 133 16.29 -19.36 10.51
C GLU A 133 16.59 -17.87 10.21
N GLY A 134 16.70 -16.96 11.19
CA GLY A 134 17.55 -17.14 12.35
C GLY A 134 18.98 -17.24 11.85
N ASP A 135 19.61 -16.09 11.61
CA ASP A 135 21.04 -15.85 11.84
C ASP A 135 21.85 -17.14 12.11
N GLU A 136 22.52 -17.70 11.10
CA GLU A 136 23.62 -18.65 11.30
C GLU A 136 24.86 -18.06 10.60
N PRO A 137 26.01 -17.94 11.29
CA PRO A 137 26.96 -16.83 11.14
C PRO A 137 27.89 -16.90 9.92
#